data_AF-C5P0S4-F1
#
_entry.id   AF-C5P0S4-F1
#
_cell.length_a   1.000
_cell.length_b   1.000
_cell.length_c   1.000
_cell.angle_alpha   90.00
_cell.angle_beta   90.00
_cell.angle_gamma   90.00
#
_symmetry.space_group_name_H-M   'P 1'
#
loop_
_entity.id
_entity.type
_entity.pdbx_description
1 polymer ?
#
loop_
_entity_poly.entity_id
_entity_poly.type
_entity_poly.pdbx_seq_one_letter_code
_entity_poly.pdbx_strand_id
1 'polypeptide(L)' 'MAICITFGTHEFTSRLQGYENITAQCQNCGNWSAQCITRWPWFTVCFVPVIPLAFHKYKEVYCHICRFTQDIKYANDPV' A
#
# COMPACT_ATOMS: atom_id res chain seq x y z
N MET A 1 37.49 9.23 5.91
CA MET A 1 36.60 8.07 5.74
C MET A 1 35.19 8.60 5.64
N ALA A 2 34.60 8.61 4.45
CA ALA A 2 33.22 9.03 4.27
C ALA A 2 32.33 7.80 4.48
N ILE A 3 31.44 7.85 5.47
CA ILE A 3 30.41 6.84 5.64
C ILE A 3 29.27 7.25 4.72
N CYS A 4 29.10 6.55 3.60
CA CYS A 4 27.98 6.76 2.71
C CYS A 4 26.72 6.16 3.35
N ILE A 5 26.07 6.92 4.22
CA ILE A 5 24.77 6.57 4.79
C ILE A 5 23.72 6.88 3.72
N THR A 6 23.18 5.84 3.08
CA THR A 6 22.05 6.00 2.17
C THR A 6 20.75 5.97 2.98
N PHE A 7 19.99 7.05 2.88
CA PHE A 7 18.64 7.13 3.41
C PHE A 7 17.66 6.75 2.30
N GLY A 8 16.69 5.88 2.62
CA GLY A 8 15.67 5.46 1.67
C GLY A 8 14.35 5.15 2.38
N THR A 9 13.28 5.06 1.60
CA THR A 9 11.98 4.58 2.08
C THR A 9 11.68 3.24 1.41
N HIS A 10 11.18 2.29 2.20
CA HIS A 10 10.72 1.00 1.69
C HIS A 10 9.25 0.82 2.05
N GLU A 11 8.42 0.58 1.05
CA GLU A 11 6.99 0.33 1.24
C GLU A 11 6.74 -1.18 1.25
N PHE A 12 6.40 -1.72 2.41
CA PHE A 12 5.91 -3.10 2.48
C PHE A 12 4.44 -3.10 2.11
N THR A 13 4.13 -3.66 0.94
CA THR A 13 2.76 -3.93 0.51
C THR A 13 2.43 -5.40 0.70
N SER A 14 1.27 -5.68 1.29
CA SER A 14 0.72 -7.03 1.39
C SER A 14 -0.78 -7.00 1.12
N ARG A 15 -1.37 -8.11 0.68
CA ARG A 15 -2.83 -8.20 0.57
C ARG A 15 -3.47 -8.09 1.96
N LEU A 16 -4.65 -7.45 2.02
CA LEU A 16 -5.39 -7.28 3.26
C LEU A 16 -5.92 -8.65 3.71
N GLN A 17 -5.49 -9.12 4.88
CA GLN A 17 -5.91 -10.40 5.46
C GLN A 17 -7.43 -10.44 5.61
N GLY A 18 -8.08 -11.48 5.06
CA GLY A 18 -9.54 -11.64 5.06
C GLY A 18 -10.27 -10.99 3.87
N TYR A 19 -9.57 -10.22 3.03
CA TYR A 19 -10.13 -9.56 1.84
C TYR A 19 -9.42 -9.99 0.54
N GLU A 20 -8.78 -11.17 0.53
CA GLU A 20 -7.92 -11.60 -0.58
C GLU A 20 -8.69 -11.91 -1.87
N ASN A 21 -9.94 -12.38 -1.73
CA ASN A 21 -10.82 -12.72 -2.84
C ASN A 21 -11.82 -11.61 -3.14
N ILE A 22 -11.79 -10.53 -2.37
CA ILE A 22 -12.75 -9.44 -2.48
C ILE A 22 -12.18 -8.41 -3.45
N THR A 23 -12.98 -8.07 -4.46
CA THR A 23 -12.61 -7.07 -5.46
C THR A 23 -13.52 -5.88 -5.32
N ALA A 24 -12.93 -4.69 -5.33
CA ALA A 24 -13.66 -3.44 -5.33
C ALA A 24 -13.70 -2.84 -6.73
N GLN A 25 -14.73 -2.03 -6.98
CA GLN A 25 -14.77 -1.19 -8.17
C GLN A 25 -13.80 -0.01 -8.03
N CYS A 26 -12.99 0.22 -9.05
CA CYS A 26 -12.12 1.39 -9.10
C CYS A 26 -12.92 2.65 -9.48
N GLN A 27 -12.80 3.73 -8.71
CA GLN A 27 -13.46 5.02 -8.99
C GLN A 27 -12.90 5.74 -10.23
N ASN A 28 -11.65 5.44 -10.62
CA ASN A 28 -11.00 6.12 -11.72
C ASN A 28 -11.31 5.46 -13.08
N CYS A 29 -11.25 4.13 -13.17
CA CYS A 29 -11.46 3.40 -14.44
C CYS A 29 -12.76 2.59 -14.49
N GLY A 30 -13.52 2.51 -13.41
CA GLY A 30 -14.79 1.77 -13.34
C GLY A 30 -14.65 0.24 -13.34
N ASN A 31 -13.44 -0.32 -13.41
CA ASN A 31 -13.23 -1.77 -13.47
C ASN A 31 -13.32 -2.46 -12.10
N TRP A 32 -13.85 -3.68 -12.09
CA TRP A 32 -14.04 -4.55 -10.92
C TRP A 32 -12.82 -5.43 -10.63
N SER A 33 -11.65 -4.82 -10.56
CA SER A 33 -10.39 -5.54 -10.40
C SER A 33 -9.42 -4.88 -9.44
N ALA A 34 -9.94 -3.98 -8.59
CA ALA A 34 -9.15 -3.37 -7.56
C ALA A 34 -9.05 -4.31 -6.35
N GLN A 35 -7.85 -4.43 -5.80
CA GLN A 35 -7.55 -5.34 -4.70
C GLN A 35 -7.30 -4.55 -3.42
N CYS A 36 -7.80 -5.04 -2.30
CA CYS A 36 -7.51 -4.48 -0.99
C CYS A 36 -6.08 -4.84 -0.57
N ILE A 37 -5.22 -3.85 -0.43
CA ILE A 37 -3.84 -3.99 0.03
C ILE A 37 -3.61 -3.18 1.31
N THR A 38 -2.65 -3.63 2.10
CA THR A 38 -2.11 -2.87 3.22
C THR A 38 -0.74 -2.36 2.87
N ARG A 39 -0.51 -1.07 3.10
CA ARG A 39 0.81 -0.45 2.97
C ARG A 39 1.38 -0.09 4.33
N TRP A 40 2.66 -0.41 4.50
CA TRP A 40 3.41 -0.01 5.68
C TRP A 40 4.76 0.59 5.26
N PRO A 41 4.89 1.94 5.29
CA PRO A 41 6.13 2.61 4.93
C PRO A 41 7.15 2.53 6.07
N TRP A 42 8.38 2.17 5.72
CA TRP A 42 9.51 2.12 6.64
C TRP A 42 10.63 3.04 6.17
N PHE A 43 11.25 3.71 7.12
CA PHE A 43 12.49 4.43 6.92
C PHE A 43 13.64 3.45 6.99
N THR A 44 14.42 3.40 5.92
CA THR A 44 15.58 2.52 5.78
C THR A 44 16.87 3.34 5.85
N VAL A 45 17.85 2.80 6.57
CA VAL A 45 19.22 3.33 6.62
C VAL A 45 20.13 2.22 6.11
N CYS A 46 20.90 2.49 5.06
CA CYS A 46 21.76 1.49 4.42
C CYS A 46 20.99 0.20 4.06
N PHE A 47 19.80 0.34 3.48
CA PHE A 47 18.91 -0.76 3.08
C PHE A 47 18.33 -1.63 4.21
N VAL A 48 18.62 -1.32 5.47
CA VAL A 48 17.98 -1.97 6.63
C VAL A 48 16.80 -1.11 7.08
N PRO A 49 15.56 -1.64 7.15
CA PRO A 49 14.42 -0.91 7.72
C PRO A 49 14.63 -0.73 9.23
N VAL A 50 14.68 0.52 9.68
CA VAL A 50 15.00 0.86 11.09
C VAL A 50 13.80 1.40 11.84
N ILE A 51 13.03 2.31 11.20
CA ILE A 51 11.93 3.02 11.88
C ILE A 51 10.68 2.95 11.00
N PRO A 52 9.52 2.50 11.52
CA PRO A 52 8.27 2.60 10.80
C PRO A 52 7.84 4.07 10.71
N LEU A 53 7.53 4.55 9.50
CA LEU A 53 7.05 5.92 9.28
C LEU A 53 5.58 6.10 9.70
N ALA A 54 4.86 4.99 9.87
CA ALA A 54 3.50 4.97 10.37
C ALA A 54 3.32 3.87 11.42
N PHE A 55 2.69 4.21 12.55
CA PHE A 55 2.33 3.24 13.59
C PHE A 55 1.19 2.33 13.18
N HIS A 56 0.36 2.76 12.23
CA HIS A 56 -0.75 1.98 11.69
C HIS A 56 -0.48 1.60 10.23
N LYS A 57 -0.86 0.37 9.86
CA LYS A 57 -0.86 -0.07 8.46
C LYS A 57 -2.00 0.64 7.73
N TYR A 58 -1.68 1.34 6.65
CA TYR A 58 -2.69 1.95 5.78
C TYR A 58 -3.45 0.84 5.07
N LYS A 59 -4.77 0.98 5.00
CA LYS A 59 -5.67 0.05 4.30
C LYS A 59 -6.23 0.75 3.08
N GLU A 60 -5.86 0.27 1.92
CA GLU A 60 -6.18 0.93 0.66
C GLU A 60 -6.62 -0.08 -0.39
N VAL A 61 -7.37 0.42 -1.35
CA VAL A 61 -7.80 -0.30 -2.54
C VAL A 61 -6.90 0.12 -3.67
N TYR A 62 -6.22 -0.84 -4.28
CA TYR A 62 -5.28 -0.64 -5.37
C TYR A 62 -5.81 -1.25 -6.66
N CYS A 63 -5.94 -0.43 -7.70
CA CYS A 63 -6.25 -0.92 -9.04
C CYS A 63 -4.97 -1.22 -9.82
N HIS A 64 -4.80 -2.47 -10.24
CA HIS A 64 -3.62 -2.88 -11.00
C HIS A 64 -3.58 -2.34 -12.44
N ILE A 65 -4.73 -1.91 -12.99
CA ILE A 65 -4.84 -1.43 -14.38
C ILE A 65 -4.44 0.04 -14.48
N CYS A 66 -5.09 0.92 -13.71
CA CYS A 66 -4.85 2.36 -13.74
C CYS A 66 -3.86 2.83 -12.67
N ARG A 67 -3.36 1.92 -11.81
CA ARG A 67 -2.46 2.20 -10.67
C ARG A 67 -3.01 3.21 -9.66
N PHE A 68 -4.32 3.41 -9.67
CA PHE A 68 -5.00 4.28 -8.71
C PHE A 68 -5.08 3.60 -7.34
N THR A 69 -4.70 4.34 -6.31
CA THR A 69 -4.80 3.96 -4.90
C THR A 69 -5.79 4.86 -4.20
N GLN A 70 -6.68 4.27 -3.43
CA GLN A 70 -7.63 5.01 -2.60
C GLN A 70 -7.73 4.37 -1.21
N ASP A 71 -7.98 5.16 -0.18
CA ASP A 71 -8.30 4.63 1.14
C ASP A 71 -9.59 3.80 1.09
N ILE A 72 -9.61 2.68 1.82
CA ILE A 72 -10.77 1.78 1.88
C ILE A 72 -12.05 2.48 2.38
N LYS A 73 -11.91 3.58 3.12
CA LYS A 73 -13.02 4.36 3.68
C LYS A 73 -13.86 5.07 2.61
N TYR A 74 -13.24 5.40 1.48
CA TYR A 74 -13.88 6.14 0.38
C TYR A 74 -14.06 5.27 -0.87
N ALA A 75 -13.67 4.00 -0.79
CA ALA A 75 -13.95 3.03 -1.83
C ALA A 75 -15.45 2.74 -1.87
N ASN A 76 -16.00 2.58 -3.08
CA ASN A 76 -17.33 1.98 -3.24
C ASN A 76 -17.35 0.60 -2.56
N ASP A 77 -18.53 0.19 -2.11
CA ASP A 77 -18.74 -1.06 -1.40
C ASP A 77 -18.07 -2.24 -2.13
N PRO A 78 -17.21 -3.00 -1.44
CA PRO A 78 -16.59 -4.18 -2.02
C PRO A 78 -17.64 -5.30 -2.19
N VAL A 79 -17.60 -5.99 -3.33
CA VAL A 79 -18.49 -7.13 -3.67
C VAL A 79 -17.74 -8.45 -3.56
#